data_AF-A0A2N1TBR8-F1
#
_entry.id   AF-A0A2N1TBR8-F1
#
_cell.length_a   1.000
_cell.length_b   1.000
_cell.length_c   1.000
_cell.angle_alpha   90.00
_cell.angle_beta   90.00
_cell.angle_gamma   90.00
#
_symmetry.space_group_name_H-M   'P 1'
#
loop_
_entity.id
_entity.type
_entity.pdbx_description
1 polymer ?
#
loop_
_entity_poly.entity_id
_entity_poly.type
_entity_poly.pdbx_seq_one_letter_code
_entity_poly.pdbx_strand_id
1 'polypeptide(L)'
;MNKNKNTKGFTLIELLIVILIIGILAVAFLPTVFGAPSKARDQARLADLNRIQKVLVAGSLQGVPVPGADACLDPTATAVGGILEPGEGAWEPLLPDLGGTLPTDPSGRTVSDGTLDCAGTYLFLSDPGATGTYDFGLYSTVENTDAGNMACTLEALGDPNVDPWDLDAEDALAGSGNCFGLLQSL
;
A
#
# COMPACT_ATOMS: atom_id res chain seq x y z
N MET A 1 17.25 68.27 16.76
CA MET A 1 15.95 67.83 17.32
C MET A 1 15.96 66.30 17.35
N ASN A 2 16.38 65.69 18.46
CA ASN A 2 16.63 64.24 18.51
C ASN A 2 15.52 63.55 19.33
N LYS A 3 14.65 62.77 18.65
CA LYS A 3 13.59 62.00 19.28
C LYS A 3 14.22 60.77 19.96
N ASN A 4 14.33 60.80 21.29
CA ASN A 4 14.72 59.62 22.06
C ASN A 4 13.68 58.51 21.84
N LYS A 5 14.09 57.44 21.17
CA LYS A 5 13.27 56.25 20.96
C LYS A 5 13.25 55.47 22.27
N ASN A 6 12.12 55.47 22.96
CA ASN A 6 11.87 54.59 24.11
C ASN A 6 11.89 53.13 23.63
N THR A 7 13.04 52.48 23.73
CA THR A 7 13.15 51.03 23.58
C THR A 7 12.58 50.39 24.84
N LYS A 8 11.31 50.00 24.79
CA LYS A 8 10.70 49.17 25.83
C LYS A 8 11.31 47.77 25.72
N GLY A 9 11.96 47.30 26.80
CA GLY A 9 12.46 45.93 26.91
C GLY A 9 11.33 44.95 27.14
N PHE A 10 11.50 43.73 26.62
CA PHE A 10 10.59 42.60 26.87
C PHE A 10 10.66 42.20 28.35
N THR A 11 9.53 42.02 29.00
CA THR A 11 9.51 41.61 30.41
C THR A 11 9.76 40.09 30.52
N LEU A 12 10.40 39.67 31.61
CA LEU A 12 10.63 38.24 31.86
C LEU A 12 9.32 37.46 31.98
N ILE A 13 8.26 38.10 32.50
CA ILE A 13 6.94 37.48 32.61
C ILE A 13 6.27 37.29 31.26
N GLU A 14 6.45 38.22 30.32
CA GLU A 14 5.96 38.06 28.94
C GLU A 14 6.62 36.86 28.26
N LEU A 15 7.94 36.67 28.45
CA LEU A 15 8.64 35.51 27.88
C LEU A 15 8.20 34.21 28.57
N LEU A 16 7.97 34.24 29.89
CA LEU A 16 7.55 33.07 30.68
C LEU A 16 6.16 32.58 30.27
N ILE A 17 5.19 33.48 30.08
CA ILE A 17 3.84 33.11 29.67
C ILE A 17 3.85 32.49 28.26
N VAL A 18 4.69 33.01 27.36
CA VAL A 18 4.80 32.48 25.99
C VAL A 18 5.30 31.03 25.98
N ILE A 19 6.39 30.73 26.70
CA ILE A 19 6.90 29.35 26.75
C ILE A 19 5.94 28.42 27.48
N LEU A 20 5.17 28.92 28.45
CA LEU A 20 4.13 28.17 29.15
C LEU A 20 2.99 27.80 28.20
N ILE A 21 2.48 28.75 27.41
CA ILE A 21 1.42 28.48 26.42
C ILE A 21 1.93 27.54 25.33
N ILE A 22 3.14 27.75 24.79
CA ILE A 22 3.74 26.85 23.80
C ILE A 22 3.91 25.44 24.39
N GLY A 23 4.31 25.31 25.66
CA GLY A 23 4.43 24.02 26.34
C GLY A 23 3.10 23.27 26.46
N ILE A 24 2.01 23.97 26.83
CA ILE A 24 0.67 23.36 26.93
C ILE A 24 0.18 22.92 25.55
N LEU A 25 0.33 23.77 24.53
CA LEU A 25 -0.08 23.44 23.16
C LEU A 25 0.75 22.29 22.59
N ALA A 26 2.07 22.27 22.81
CA ALA A 26 2.95 21.22 22.31
C ALA A 26 2.51 19.83 22.81
N VAL A 27 2.17 19.69 24.10
CA VAL A 27 1.73 18.41 24.66
C VAL A 27 0.42 17.92 24.04
N ALA A 28 -0.52 18.83 23.74
CA ALA A 28 -1.81 18.47 23.16
C ALA A 28 -1.73 17.99 21.69
N PHE A 29 -0.75 18.48 20.92
CA PHE A 29 -0.63 18.20 19.49
C PHE A 29 0.24 16.97 19.15
N LEU A 30 1.05 16.47 20.10
CA LEU A 30 1.94 15.34 19.84
C LEU A 30 1.23 14.04 19.41
N PRO A 31 0.11 13.59 20.02
CA PRO A 31 -0.47 12.29 19.72
C PRO A 31 -0.98 12.15 18.27
N THR A 32 -1.42 13.26 17.66
CA THR A 32 -2.09 13.24 16.35
C THR A 32 -1.12 13.09 15.18
N VAL A 33 0.17 13.37 15.36
CA VAL A 33 1.15 13.41 14.27
C VAL A 33 1.77 12.03 14.00
N PHE A 34 1.83 11.14 14.99
CA PHE A 34 2.60 9.89 14.88
C PHE A 34 1.92 8.77 14.08
N GLY A 35 0.58 8.76 13.94
CA GLY A 35 -0.16 7.69 13.23
C GLY A 35 -0.95 8.12 11.99
N ALA A 36 -1.02 9.42 11.70
CA ALA A 36 -1.75 9.92 10.53
C ALA A 36 -1.07 9.52 9.20
N PRO A 37 0.27 9.54 9.06
CA PRO A 37 0.93 9.16 7.81
C PRO A 37 0.74 7.69 7.43
N SER A 38 0.82 6.75 8.38
CA SER A 38 0.65 5.32 8.10
C SER A 38 -0.78 5.03 7.61
N LYS A 39 -1.79 5.61 8.26
CA LYS A 39 -3.19 5.48 7.83
C LYS A 39 -3.42 6.05 6.43
N ALA A 40 -2.84 7.21 6.12
CA ALA A 40 -2.94 7.79 4.78
C ALA A 40 -2.32 6.88 3.71
N ARG A 41 -1.19 6.24 4.02
CA ARG A 41 -0.54 5.26 3.13
C ARG A 41 -1.40 4.01 2.92
N ASP A 42 -1.98 3.46 3.98
CA ASP A 42 -2.88 2.30 3.87
C ASP A 42 -4.13 2.62 3.02
N GLN A 43 -4.70 3.82 3.18
CA GLN A 43 -5.81 4.28 2.33
C GLN A 43 -5.40 4.46 0.86
N ALA A 44 -4.18 4.96 0.60
CA ALA A 44 -3.66 5.06 -0.75
C ALA A 44 -3.48 3.68 -1.40
N ARG A 45 -2.91 2.70 -0.67
CA ARG A 45 -2.80 1.31 -1.14
C ARG A 45 -4.15 0.69 -1.50
N LEU A 46 -5.14 0.88 -0.63
CA LEU A 46 -6.50 0.42 -0.88
C LEU A 46 -7.09 1.06 -2.16
N ALA A 47 -6.90 2.36 -2.35
CA ALA A 47 -7.37 3.06 -3.53
C ALA A 47 -6.69 2.54 -4.81
N ASP A 48 -5.39 2.26 -4.75
CA ASP A 48 -4.62 1.71 -5.88
C ASP A 48 -5.09 0.30 -6.25
N LEU A 49 -5.30 -0.60 -5.27
CA LEU A 49 -5.84 -1.94 -5.51
C LEU A 49 -7.22 -1.88 -6.18
N ASN A 50 -8.12 -1.03 -5.68
CA ASN A 50 -9.44 -0.82 -6.28
C ASN A 50 -9.35 -0.26 -7.70
N ARG A 51 -8.37 0.61 -7.97
CA ARG A 51 -8.13 1.16 -9.31
C ARG A 51 -7.68 0.07 -10.28
N ILE A 52 -6.71 -0.75 -9.87
CA ILE A 52 -6.21 -1.87 -10.69
C ILE A 52 -7.35 -2.85 -10.99
N GLN A 53 -8.13 -3.24 -9.98
CA GLN A 53 -9.29 -4.12 -10.16
C GLN A 53 -10.27 -3.57 -11.21
N LYS A 54 -10.63 -2.28 -11.11
CA LYS A 54 -11.55 -1.65 -12.06
C LYS A 54 -11.02 -1.67 -13.48
N VAL A 55 -9.73 -1.41 -13.67
CA VAL A 55 -9.10 -1.44 -15.00
C VAL A 55 -9.08 -2.86 -15.56
N LEU A 56 -8.72 -3.86 -14.75
CA LEU A 56 -8.72 -5.27 -15.18
C LEU A 56 -10.12 -5.74 -15.58
N VAL A 57 -11.13 -5.44 -14.74
CA VAL A 57 -12.53 -5.78 -15.03
C VAL A 57 -12.99 -5.05 -16.30
N ALA A 58 -12.76 -3.74 -16.41
CA ALA A 58 -13.16 -2.97 -17.59
C ALA A 58 -12.46 -3.46 -18.88
N GLY A 59 -11.17 -3.78 -18.81
CA GLY A 59 -10.40 -4.34 -19.90
C GLY A 59 -10.94 -5.70 -20.34
N SER A 60 -11.28 -6.58 -19.39
CA SER A 60 -11.87 -7.89 -19.69
C SER A 60 -13.19 -7.78 -20.46
N LEU A 61 -14.03 -6.80 -20.11
CA LEU A 61 -15.29 -6.52 -20.82
C LEU A 61 -15.05 -6.00 -22.25
N GLN A 62 -13.86 -5.47 -22.54
CA GLN A 62 -13.43 -5.02 -23.86
C GLN A 62 -12.64 -6.10 -24.62
N GLY A 63 -12.49 -7.30 -24.05
CA GLY A 63 -11.74 -8.40 -24.66
C GLY A 63 -10.23 -8.34 -24.43
N VAL A 64 -9.74 -7.46 -23.56
CA VAL A 64 -8.36 -7.50 -23.07
C VAL A 64 -8.26 -8.60 -22.02
N PRO A 65 -7.48 -9.67 -22.24
CA PRO A 65 -7.36 -10.76 -21.28
C PRO A 65 -6.72 -10.26 -19.99
N VAL A 66 -7.17 -10.81 -18.86
CA VAL A 66 -6.45 -10.61 -17.60
C VAL A 66 -5.06 -11.25 -17.68
N PRO A 67 -4.05 -10.68 -17.01
CA PRO A 67 -2.74 -11.30 -16.89
C PRO A 67 -2.85 -12.72 -16.31
N GLY A 68 -2.25 -13.70 -16.99
CA GLY A 68 -2.31 -15.12 -16.61
C GLY A 68 -1.09 -15.61 -15.83
N ALA A 69 -0.34 -14.69 -15.23
CA ALA A 69 0.83 -15.01 -14.42
C ALA A 69 0.91 -14.07 -13.22
N ASP A 70 1.34 -14.63 -12.09
CA ASP A 70 1.56 -13.91 -10.86
C ASP A 70 2.69 -12.89 -11.04
N ALA A 71 2.54 -11.70 -10.43
CA ALA A 71 3.50 -10.62 -10.59
C ALA A 71 3.47 -9.64 -9.41
N CYS A 72 4.63 -9.15 -9.00
CA CYS A 72 4.70 -7.92 -8.21
C CYS A 72 4.45 -6.72 -9.13
N LEU A 73 3.62 -5.77 -8.68
CA LEU A 73 3.34 -4.53 -9.42
C LEU A 73 4.18 -3.40 -8.84
N ASP A 74 5.20 -2.99 -9.59
CA ASP A 74 6.07 -1.86 -9.25
C ASP A 74 6.57 -1.22 -10.56
N PRO A 75 6.33 0.09 -10.80
CA PRO A 75 6.79 0.77 -11.99
C PRO A 75 8.32 0.91 -12.10
N THR A 76 9.05 0.66 -11.02
CA THR A 76 10.51 0.75 -10.95
C THR A 76 11.20 -0.59 -11.13
N ALA A 77 10.45 -1.68 -11.21
CA ALA A 77 10.99 -3.00 -11.45
C ALA A 77 11.67 -3.09 -12.82
N THR A 78 12.93 -3.52 -12.83
CA THR A 78 13.60 -4.07 -14.02
C THR A 78 13.33 -5.57 -14.09
N ALA A 79 12.96 -6.08 -15.27
CA ALA A 79 12.43 -7.43 -15.47
C ALA A 79 13.45 -8.50 -15.04
N VAL A 80 13.19 -9.14 -13.91
CA VAL A 80 13.90 -10.34 -13.49
C VAL A 80 12.92 -11.32 -12.85
N GLY A 81 12.92 -12.57 -13.34
CA GLY A 81 12.40 -13.74 -12.63
C GLY A 81 10.93 -13.69 -12.17
N GLY A 82 9.98 -13.43 -13.07
CA GLY A 82 8.54 -13.41 -12.73
C GLY A 82 8.03 -12.05 -12.27
N ILE A 83 8.90 -11.04 -12.20
CA ILE A 83 8.54 -9.64 -12.08
C ILE A 83 8.33 -9.11 -13.50
N LEU A 84 7.08 -8.92 -13.91
CA LEU A 84 6.75 -8.36 -15.23
C LEU A 84 7.03 -6.86 -15.22
N GLU A 85 7.88 -6.39 -16.14
CA GLU A 85 8.05 -4.95 -16.36
C GLU A 85 6.70 -4.32 -16.77
N PRO A 86 6.40 -3.10 -16.30
CA PRO A 86 5.34 -2.29 -16.89
C PRO A 86 5.79 -1.86 -18.29
N GLY A 87 5.56 -2.73 -19.28
CA GLY A 87 5.98 -2.45 -20.65
C GLY A 87 6.08 -3.66 -21.58
N GLU A 88 6.12 -4.89 -21.07
CA GLU A 88 6.04 -6.09 -21.91
C GLU A 88 5.04 -7.10 -21.31
N GLY A 89 4.01 -7.44 -22.10
CA GLY A 89 3.02 -8.48 -21.74
C GLY A 89 1.61 -7.97 -21.48
N ALA A 90 0.81 -8.76 -20.75
CA ALA A 90 -0.64 -8.56 -20.59
C ALA A 90 -1.05 -7.24 -19.89
N TRP A 91 -0.10 -6.51 -19.29
CA TRP A 91 -0.36 -5.23 -18.62
C TRP A 91 -0.26 -4.01 -19.56
N GLU A 92 0.48 -4.11 -20.66
CA GLU A 92 0.69 -3.00 -21.61
C GLU A 92 -0.64 -2.38 -22.10
N PRO A 93 -1.67 -3.17 -22.49
CA PRO A 93 -2.93 -2.60 -22.96
C PRO A 93 -3.72 -1.86 -21.87
N LEU A 94 -3.41 -2.12 -20.58
CA LEU A 94 -4.12 -1.59 -19.43
C LEU A 94 -3.45 -0.33 -18.85
N LEU A 95 -2.18 -0.06 -19.22
CA LEU A 95 -1.43 1.10 -18.73
C LEU A 95 -2.13 2.44 -19.01
N PRO A 96 -2.76 2.70 -20.18
CA PRO A 96 -3.44 3.96 -20.41
C PRO A 96 -4.53 4.27 -19.38
N ASP A 97 -5.32 3.26 -18.98
CA ASP A 97 -6.39 3.41 -17.98
C ASP A 97 -5.83 3.54 -16.55
N LEU A 98 -4.62 3.03 -16.32
CA LEU A 98 -3.85 3.25 -15.09
C LEU A 98 -3.08 4.58 -15.08
N GLY A 99 -3.21 5.41 -16.11
CA GLY A 99 -2.54 6.72 -16.18
C GLY A 99 -1.10 6.66 -16.68
N GLY A 100 -0.74 5.58 -17.38
CA GLY A 100 0.53 5.41 -18.09
C GLY A 100 1.57 4.57 -17.35
N THR A 101 1.41 4.32 -16.05
CA THR A 101 2.33 3.50 -15.25
C THR A 101 1.55 2.69 -14.21
N LEU A 102 2.16 1.62 -13.69
CA LEU A 102 1.66 0.95 -12.50
C LEU A 102 1.76 1.86 -11.26
N PRO A 103 0.87 1.71 -10.27
CA PRO A 103 0.99 2.43 -9.00
C PRO A 103 2.28 2.08 -8.25
N THR A 104 2.85 3.05 -7.54
CA THR A 104 4.00 2.84 -6.65
C THR A 104 3.50 2.81 -5.20
N ASP A 105 4.11 1.96 -4.37
CA ASP A 105 3.79 1.94 -2.94
C ASP A 105 4.06 3.31 -2.30
N PRO A 106 3.14 3.87 -1.51
CA PRO A 106 3.27 5.21 -0.94
C PRO A 106 4.33 5.32 0.17
N SER A 107 4.92 4.21 0.61
CA SER A 107 6.11 4.20 1.49
C SER A 107 7.43 4.28 0.71
N GLY A 108 7.38 4.24 -0.63
CA GLY A 108 8.56 4.28 -1.51
C GLY A 108 9.35 2.98 -1.51
N ARG A 109 8.77 1.89 -1.02
CA ARG A 109 9.34 0.55 -1.15
C ARG A 109 9.28 0.12 -2.61
N THR A 110 10.32 -0.58 -3.04
CA THR A 110 10.46 -1.14 -4.38
C THR A 110 10.73 -2.63 -4.26
N VAL A 111 10.40 -3.38 -5.31
CA VAL A 111 10.78 -4.79 -5.39
C VAL A 111 12.30 -4.92 -5.48
N SER A 112 12.86 -5.90 -4.78
CA SER A 112 14.28 -6.23 -4.86
C SER A 112 14.50 -7.35 -5.87
N ASP A 113 15.50 -7.16 -6.73
CA ASP A 113 15.81 -8.02 -7.87
C ASP A 113 16.06 -9.50 -7.46
N GLY A 114 15.39 -10.45 -8.14
CA GLY A 114 15.75 -11.87 -8.14
C GLY A 114 14.93 -12.81 -7.24
N THR A 115 13.87 -12.36 -6.57
CA THR A 115 12.90 -13.21 -5.84
C THR A 115 11.52 -12.54 -5.93
N LEU A 116 10.42 -13.32 -6.02
CA LEU A 116 9.03 -12.81 -5.91
C LEU A 116 8.75 -12.35 -4.47
N ASP A 117 9.53 -11.39 -4.00
CA ASP A 117 9.35 -10.71 -2.73
C ASP A 117 8.66 -9.37 -2.99
N CYS A 118 7.33 -9.42 -3.09
CA CYS A 118 6.51 -8.21 -3.15
C CYS A 118 6.34 -7.57 -1.76
N ALA A 119 7.18 -7.91 -0.77
CA ALA A 119 7.10 -7.35 0.57
C ALA A 119 7.16 -5.82 0.51
N GLY A 120 6.02 -5.20 0.76
CA GLY A 120 5.89 -3.76 0.76
C GLY A 120 5.57 -3.11 -0.57
N THR A 121 5.21 -3.87 -1.60
CA THR A 121 4.61 -3.36 -2.84
C THR A 121 3.22 -3.96 -3.05
N TYR A 122 2.79 -4.06 -4.30
CA TYR A 122 1.53 -4.69 -4.70
C TYR A 122 1.82 -6.05 -5.32
N LEU A 123 0.94 -7.03 -5.08
CA LEU A 123 1.01 -8.34 -5.69
C LEU A 123 -0.27 -8.64 -6.47
N PHE A 124 -0.10 -9.18 -7.66
CA PHE A 124 -1.13 -9.79 -8.46
C PHE A 124 -0.94 -11.30 -8.48
N LEU A 125 -2.03 -12.05 -8.25
CA LEU A 125 -2.09 -13.49 -8.44
C LEU A 125 -3.14 -13.83 -9.49
N SER A 126 -2.79 -14.68 -10.45
CA SER A 126 -3.72 -15.34 -11.36
C SER A 126 -4.30 -16.59 -10.71
N ASP A 127 -5.62 -16.77 -10.76
CA ASP A 127 -6.32 -17.92 -10.16
C ASP A 127 -5.85 -18.27 -8.73
N PRO A 128 -6.02 -17.36 -7.76
CA PRO A 128 -5.56 -17.59 -6.39
C PRO A 128 -6.24 -18.85 -5.81
N GLY A 129 -5.42 -19.77 -5.30
CA GLY A 129 -5.85 -21.08 -4.82
C GLY A 129 -6.07 -22.13 -5.91
N ALA A 130 -5.81 -21.83 -7.18
CA ALA A 130 -5.89 -22.74 -8.33
C ALA A 130 -7.20 -23.55 -8.38
N THR A 131 -8.28 -22.92 -7.92
CA THR A 131 -9.60 -23.55 -7.79
C THR A 131 -10.52 -23.16 -8.95
N GLY A 132 -10.15 -22.16 -9.76
CA GLY A 132 -11.03 -21.52 -10.74
C GLY A 132 -12.20 -20.76 -10.11
N THR A 133 -12.18 -20.52 -8.80
CA THR A 133 -13.20 -19.73 -8.09
C THR A 133 -13.05 -18.23 -8.38
N TYR A 134 -11.80 -17.80 -8.54
CA TYR A 134 -11.42 -16.41 -8.81
C TYR A 134 -10.53 -16.37 -10.03
N ASP A 135 -10.73 -15.40 -10.91
CA ASP A 135 -9.85 -15.19 -12.06
C ASP A 135 -8.54 -14.52 -11.64
N PHE A 136 -8.60 -13.63 -10.64
CA PHE A 136 -7.41 -12.99 -10.08
C PHE A 136 -7.59 -12.48 -8.64
N GLY A 137 -6.45 -12.26 -7.97
CA GLY A 137 -6.35 -11.61 -6.67
C GLY A 137 -5.34 -10.46 -6.67
N LEU A 138 -5.60 -9.42 -5.89
CA LEU A 138 -4.74 -8.26 -5.71
C LEU A 138 -4.45 -8.05 -4.22
N TYR A 139 -3.18 -7.90 -3.84
CA TYR A 139 -2.77 -7.83 -2.44
C TYR A 139 -1.77 -6.72 -2.19
N SER A 140 -1.75 -6.20 -0.97
CA SER A 140 -0.73 -5.28 -0.49
C SER A 140 -0.54 -5.38 1.03
N THR A 141 0.64 -4.99 1.50
CA THR A 141 0.92 -4.91 2.93
C THR A 141 0.35 -3.61 3.53
N VAL A 142 -0.13 -3.68 4.76
CA VAL A 142 -0.61 -2.52 5.54
C VAL A 142 0.31 -2.26 6.72
N GLU A 143 0.41 -0.99 7.11
CA GLU A 143 1.26 -0.57 8.23
C GLU A 143 0.51 -0.56 9.56
N ASN A 144 -0.81 -0.36 9.53
CA ASN A 144 -1.65 -0.49 10.69
C ASN A 144 -2.37 -1.84 10.63
N THR A 145 -2.04 -2.73 11.57
CA THR A 145 -2.67 -4.05 11.66
C THR A 145 -3.98 -4.00 12.45
N ASP A 146 -5.04 -4.51 11.84
CA ASP A 146 -6.38 -4.63 12.43
C ASP A 146 -6.84 -6.10 12.33
N ALA A 147 -7.88 -6.48 13.08
CA ALA A 147 -8.41 -7.84 13.10
C ALA A 147 -9.00 -8.31 11.74
N GLY A 148 -9.18 -7.40 10.78
CA GLY A 148 -9.61 -7.73 9.42
C GLY A 148 -8.46 -7.98 8.44
N ASN A 149 -7.20 -7.87 8.90
CA ASN A 149 -6.03 -8.03 8.05
C ASN A 149 -5.51 -9.47 8.11
N MET A 150 -5.08 -9.98 6.96
CA MET A 150 -4.56 -11.34 6.80
C MET A 150 -3.05 -11.39 7.00
N ALA A 151 -2.53 -12.54 7.42
CA ALA A 151 -1.10 -12.75 7.52
C ALA A 151 -0.45 -12.70 6.12
N CYS A 152 0.64 -11.95 5.98
CA CYS A 152 1.47 -12.05 4.79
C CYS A 152 2.41 -13.24 4.98
N THR A 153 2.21 -14.37 4.29
CA THR A 153 3.27 -15.38 4.15
C THR A 153 3.59 -15.49 2.67
N LEU A 154 4.88 -15.40 2.32
CA LEU A 154 5.33 -15.68 0.96
C LEU A 154 5.01 -17.13 0.53
N GLU A 155 4.68 -18.02 1.48
CA GLU A 155 4.12 -19.35 1.23
C GLU A 155 2.64 -19.31 0.81
N ALA A 156 1.82 -18.38 1.32
CA ALA A 156 0.46 -18.11 0.80
C ALA A 156 0.46 -17.36 -0.55
N LEU A 157 1.63 -16.90 -0.99
CA LEU A 157 1.88 -16.29 -2.30
C LEU A 157 2.73 -17.20 -3.22
N GLY A 158 3.04 -18.42 -2.77
CA GLY A 158 3.95 -19.36 -3.43
C GLY A 158 3.43 -20.80 -3.56
N ASP A 159 2.32 -21.14 -2.89
CA ASP A 159 1.57 -22.37 -3.17
C ASP A 159 0.24 -22.01 -3.86
N PRO A 160 0.10 -22.29 -5.16
CA PRO A 160 -1.15 -22.07 -5.87
C PRO A 160 -2.28 -22.96 -5.35
N ASN A 161 -2.03 -23.95 -4.48
CA ASN A 161 -3.06 -24.86 -3.94
C ASN A 161 -3.52 -24.50 -2.53
N VAL A 162 -2.99 -23.42 -1.95
CA VAL A 162 -3.48 -22.91 -0.66
C VAL A 162 -4.47 -21.80 -0.96
N ASP A 163 -5.75 -22.09 -0.75
CA ASP A 163 -6.75 -21.04 -0.64
C ASP A 163 -6.29 -20.10 0.49
N PRO A 164 -6.14 -18.78 0.24
CA PRO A 164 -5.85 -17.82 1.30
C PRO A 164 -6.87 -17.85 2.45
N TRP A 165 -7.99 -18.56 2.28
CA TRP A 165 -9.06 -18.79 3.24
C TRP A 165 -9.21 -20.26 3.73
N ASP A 166 -8.41 -21.23 3.26
CA ASP A 166 -8.46 -22.60 3.79
C ASP A 166 -7.62 -22.71 5.08
N LEU A 167 -8.33 -23.00 6.14
CA LEU A 167 -8.08 -22.57 7.51
C LEU A 167 -7.65 -23.73 8.41
N ASP A 168 -7.04 -24.75 7.81
CA ASP A 168 -6.75 -26.00 8.51
C ASP A 168 -5.29 -26.08 9.01
N ALA A 169 -4.52 -25.01 8.88
CA ALA A 169 -3.27 -24.81 9.60
C ALA A 169 -3.48 -23.78 10.71
N GLU A 170 -3.02 -24.09 11.93
CA GLU A 170 -3.11 -23.28 13.16
C GLU A 170 -2.56 -21.83 13.06
N ASP A 171 -2.23 -21.32 11.87
CA ASP A 171 -1.60 -20.02 11.61
C ASP A 171 -2.31 -19.11 10.57
N ALA A 172 -3.44 -19.50 9.95
CA ALA A 172 -3.96 -18.76 8.79
C ALA A 172 -5.10 -17.72 9.02
N LEU A 173 -5.98 -17.79 10.02
CA LEU A 173 -7.02 -16.76 10.24
C LEU A 173 -7.31 -16.42 11.72
N ALA A 174 -6.30 -16.51 12.60
CA ALA A 174 -6.45 -16.15 14.01
C ALA A 174 -5.38 -15.16 14.54
N GLY A 175 -4.76 -14.37 13.66
CA GLY A 175 -3.74 -13.39 14.04
C GLY A 175 -3.87 -12.07 13.28
N SER A 176 -3.52 -10.96 13.93
CA SER A 176 -3.42 -9.63 13.31
C SER A 176 -2.32 -9.63 12.24
N GLY A 177 -2.68 -9.96 11.01
CA GLY A 177 -1.75 -9.92 9.90
C GLY A 177 -1.53 -8.50 9.38
N ASN A 178 -0.56 -8.35 8.49
CA ASN A 178 -0.15 -7.08 7.89
C ASN A 178 -0.44 -7.03 6.39
N CYS A 179 -1.38 -7.81 5.87
CA CYS A 179 -1.82 -7.78 4.49
C CYS A 179 -3.32 -7.52 4.36
N PHE A 180 -3.70 -6.94 3.22
CA PHE A 180 -5.07 -6.82 2.75
C PHE A 180 -5.13 -7.24 1.27
N GLY A 181 -6.25 -7.83 0.85
CA GLY A 181 -6.44 -8.27 -0.53
C GLY A 181 -7.86 -8.15 -1.06
N LEU A 182 -7.97 -8.15 -2.38
CA LEU A 182 -9.20 -8.17 -3.16
C LEU A 182 -9.18 -9.39 -4.09
N LEU A 183 -10.25 -10.19 -4.08
CA LEU A 183 -10.45 -11.30 -5.00
C LEU A 183 -11.52 -10.94 -6.03
N GLN A 184 -11.32 -11.33 -7.29
CA GLN A 184 -12.23 -11.03 -8.39
C GLN A 184 -12.54 -12.27 -9.22
N SER A 185 -13.82 -12.43 -9.57
CA SER A 185 -14.32 -13.35 -10.59
C SER A 185 -14.99 -12.55 -11.72
N LEU A 186 -14.78 -12.93 -12.97
CA LEU A 186 -15.16 -12.23 -14.21
C LEU A 186 -16.31 -12.93 -14.95
#